data_AF-A0A2N6LU91-F1
#
_entry.id   AF-A0A2N6LU91-F1
#
_cell.length_a   1.000
_cell.length_b   1.000
_cell.length_c   1.000
_cell.angle_alpha   90.00
_cell.angle_beta   90.00
_cell.angle_gamma   90.00
#
_symmetry.space_group_name_H-M   'P 1'
#
loop_
_entity.id
_entity.type
_entity.pdbx_description
1 polymer ?
#
loop_
_entity_poly.entity_id
_entity_poly.type
_entity_poly.pdbx_seq_one_letter_code
_entity_poly.pdbx_strand_id
1 'polypeptide(L)'
;GWASVARLTWVIVTLAVGVSLRLDGAFLAGITMMGAILIEAVLVTWFCLRLGAISILNQQGYSETKKLPQTFGEVTFYYFPLASTMLLVWGARAILLSLIARAFDGSIALAVWPAAWGLLLSIANGTRMIQQVVISTYEETSRRTLVAFVIIVGLSFTLIPFFLGFTDQGLFLLRQFLGNNPSLVNASRPIIQILSCLPLLLALQNTFQGLLIHKGKNWFINLATLVAAILTLVVCGTLIFTRHSGANSAAYGMLAGVISEIIVLFFALQSK
;
A
#
# COMPACT_ATOMS: atom_id res chain seq x y z
N GLY A 1 -7.95 -12.40 14.01
CA GLY A 1 -7.99 -12.96 15.38
C GLY A 1 -8.84 -12.07 16.28
N TRP A 2 -9.10 -12.48 17.52
CA TRP A 2 -9.93 -11.75 18.49
C TRP A 2 -9.46 -10.31 18.75
N ALA A 3 -8.15 -10.07 18.78
CA ALA A 3 -7.58 -8.72 18.91
C ALA A 3 -7.97 -7.81 17.72
N SER A 4 -7.98 -8.35 16.50
CA SER A 4 -8.39 -7.62 15.30
C SER A 4 -9.89 -7.31 15.30
N VAL A 5 -10.72 -8.20 15.87
CA VAL A 5 -12.16 -7.95 16.05
C VAL A 5 -12.37 -6.80 17.02
N ALA A 6 -11.72 -6.84 18.19
CA ALA A 6 -11.82 -5.77 19.18
C ALA A 6 -11.34 -4.41 18.63
N ARG A 7 -10.27 -4.41 17.83
CA ARG A 7 -9.79 -3.23 17.10
C ARG A 7 -10.87 -2.67 16.17
N LEU A 8 -11.49 -3.52 15.35
CA LEU A 8 -12.55 -3.10 14.42
C LEU A 8 -13.78 -2.57 15.17
N THR A 9 -14.17 -3.24 16.26
CA THR A 9 -15.27 -2.80 17.12
C THR A 9 -14.99 -1.41 17.69
N TRP A 10 -13.77 -1.17 18.19
CA TRP A 10 -13.37 0.16 18.66
C TRP A 10 -13.53 1.21 17.57
N VAL A 11 -12.98 0.96 16.38
CA VAL A 11 -13.07 1.90 15.25
C VAL A 11 -14.52 2.25 14.90
N ILE A 12 -15.39 1.24 14.82
CA ILE A 12 -16.81 1.45 14.48
C ILE A 12 -17.50 2.28 15.56
N VAL A 13 -17.30 1.93 16.83
CA VAL A 13 -17.95 2.60 17.96
C VAL A 13 -17.47 4.05 18.09
N THR A 14 -16.16 4.30 18.06
CA THR A 14 -15.63 5.66 18.22
C THR A 14 -16.05 6.56 17.06
N LEU A 15 -16.04 6.06 15.82
CA LEU A 15 -16.52 6.83 14.68
C LEU A 15 -18.01 7.13 14.78
N ALA A 16 -18.86 6.15 15.12
CA ALA A 16 -20.30 6.35 15.25
C ALA A 16 -20.63 7.39 16.35
N VAL A 17 -19.98 7.29 17.51
CA VAL A 17 -20.16 8.22 18.62
C VAL A 17 -19.62 9.61 18.26
N GLY A 18 -18.41 9.68 17.70
CA GLY A 18 -17.76 10.96 17.38
C GLY A 18 -18.47 11.74 16.28
N VAL A 19 -19.01 11.05 15.28
CA VAL A 19 -19.86 11.67 14.24
C VAL A 19 -21.16 12.18 14.86
N SER A 20 -21.78 11.41 15.77
CA SER A 20 -23.01 11.83 16.47
C SER A 20 -22.79 13.08 17.33
N LEU A 21 -21.60 13.21 17.92
CA LEU A 21 -21.20 14.36 18.74
C LEU A 21 -20.64 15.54 17.93
N ARG A 22 -20.57 15.44 16.60
CA ARG A 22 -20.01 16.47 15.70
C ARG A 22 -18.61 16.95 16.11
N LEU A 23 -17.78 16.02 16.57
CA LEU A 23 -16.38 16.32 16.93
C LEU A 23 -15.57 16.70 15.69
N ASP A 24 -14.50 17.46 15.90
CA ASP A 24 -13.52 17.74 14.85
C ASP A 24 -12.99 16.42 14.24
N GLY A 25 -12.99 16.35 12.91
CA GLY A 25 -12.68 15.12 12.20
C GLY A 25 -11.24 14.66 12.40
N ALA A 26 -10.29 15.58 12.54
CA ALA A 26 -8.89 15.24 12.77
C ALA A 26 -8.70 14.70 14.19
N PHE A 27 -9.33 15.33 15.19
CA PHE A 27 -9.30 14.86 16.57
C PHE A 27 -9.96 13.49 16.72
N LEU A 28 -11.13 13.29 16.10
CA LEU A 28 -11.85 12.02 16.11
C LEU A 28 -11.03 10.90 15.45
N ALA A 29 -10.41 11.18 14.30
CA ALA A 29 -9.53 10.22 13.63
C ALA A 29 -8.34 9.84 14.51
N GLY A 30 -7.73 10.82 15.19
CA GLY A 30 -6.62 10.60 16.12
C GLY A 30 -6.98 9.67 17.28
N ILE A 31 -8.08 9.94 18.00
CA ILE A 31 -8.55 9.09 19.10
C ILE A 31 -8.88 7.69 18.60
N THR A 32 -9.57 7.61 17.47
CA THR A 32 -9.99 6.33 16.88
C THR A 32 -8.78 5.45 16.56
N MET A 33 -7.79 5.98 15.83
CA MET A 33 -6.60 5.22 15.43
C MET A 33 -5.74 4.83 16.64
N MET A 34 -5.51 5.75 17.55
CA MET A 34 -4.63 5.51 18.70
C MET A 34 -5.25 4.51 19.69
N GLY A 35 -6.54 4.63 19.97
CA GLY A 35 -7.26 3.66 20.79
C GLY A 35 -7.33 2.27 20.13
N ALA A 36 -7.52 2.20 18.82
CA ALA A 36 -7.52 0.94 18.07
C ALA A 36 -6.19 0.18 18.22
N ILE A 37 -5.07 0.89 18.05
CA ILE A 37 -3.73 0.31 18.20
C ILE A 37 -3.47 -0.10 19.66
N LEU A 38 -3.84 0.73 20.63
CA LEU A 38 -3.65 0.43 22.05
C LEU A 38 -4.45 -0.82 22.48
N ILE A 39 -5.72 -0.94 22.07
CA ILE A 39 -6.56 -2.10 22.39
C ILE A 39 -5.98 -3.36 21.75
N GLU A 40 -5.54 -3.30 20.50
CA GLU A 40 -4.89 -4.44 19.84
C GLU A 40 -3.60 -4.83 20.58
N ALA A 41 -2.75 -3.86 20.92
CA ALA A 41 -1.50 -4.11 21.65
C ALA A 41 -1.73 -4.75 23.02
N VAL A 42 -2.71 -4.24 23.80
CA VAL A 42 -3.06 -4.77 25.12
C VAL A 42 -3.59 -6.20 24.99
N LEU A 43 -4.52 -6.46 24.06
CA LEU A 43 -5.10 -7.78 23.88
C LEU A 43 -4.07 -8.79 23.38
N VAL A 44 -3.22 -8.43 22.42
CA VAL A 44 -2.13 -9.30 21.94
C VAL A 44 -1.16 -9.62 23.08
N THR A 45 -0.77 -8.61 23.87
CA THR A 45 0.11 -8.80 25.04
C THR A 45 -0.55 -9.72 26.06
N TRP A 46 -1.83 -9.52 26.35
CA TRP A 46 -2.61 -10.35 27.26
C TRP A 46 -2.75 -11.79 26.77
N PHE A 47 -3.04 -12.01 25.50
CA PHE A 47 -3.09 -13.36 24.90
C PHE A 47 -1.72 -14.04 24.95
N CYS A 48 -0.65 -13.31 24.67
CA CYS A 48 0.73 -13.83 24.74
C CYS A 48 1.09 -14.28 26.17
N LEU A 49 0.73 -13.47 27.17
CA LEU A 49 0.87 -13.79 28.59
C LEU A 49 0.03 -15.01 29.00
N ARG A 50 -1.24 -15.06 28.58
CA ARG A 50 -2.18 -16.14 28.92
C ARG A 50 -1.83 -17.49 28.30
N LEU A 51 -1.36 -17.49 27.06
CA LEU A 51 -0.96 -18.70 26.34
C LEU A 51 0.44 -19.18 26.74
N GLY A 52 1.13 -18.49 27.65
CA GLY A 52 2.48 -18.86 28.07
C GLY A 52 3.49 -18.81 26.93
N ALA A 53 3.22 -18.06 25.86
CA ALA A 53 4.11 -17.94 24.71
C ALA A 53 5.44 -17.24 25.06
N ILE A 54 5.50 -16.59 26.23
CA ILE A 54 6.75 -16.10 26.83
C ILE A 54 7.71 -17.26 27.16
N SER A 55 7.20 -18.46 27.41
CA SER A 55 8.04 -19.65 27.59
C SER A 55 8.78 -20.05 26.30
N ILE A 56 8.24 -19.73 25.12
CA ILE A 56 8.88 -19.95 23.80
C ILE A 56 10.09 -19.03 23.65
N LEU A 57 10.01 -17.78 24.15
CA LEU A 57 11.14 -16.84 24.18
C LEU A 57 12.26 -17.34 25.10
N ASN A 58 11.92 -18.02 26.20
CA ASN A 58 12.89 -18.67 27.09
C ASN A 58 13.45 -19.98 26.51
N GLN A 59 12.72 -20.68 25.63
CA GLN A 59 13.20 -21.89 24.94
C GLN A 59 14.09 -21.60 23.74
N GLN A 60 13.99 -20.41 23.13
CA GLN A 60 14.96 -19.94 22.12
C GLN A 60 16.29 -19.44 22.75
N GLY A 61 16.62 -19.93 23.95
CA GLY A 61 17.98 -19.89 24.45
C GLY A 61 18.91 -20.71 23.55
N TYR A 62 19.89 -20.03 22.95
CA TYR A 62 21.06 -20.63 22.30
C TYR A 62 20.80 -21.53 21.08
N SER A 63 20.39 -20.95 19.95
CA SER A 63 20.74 -21.50 18.64
C SER A 63 21.39 -20.40 17.80
N GLU A 64 22.73 -20.39 17.83
CA GLU A 64 23.66 -19.65 16.97
C GLU A 64 23.42 -18.14 16.74
N THR A 65 23.52 -17.34 17.80
CA THR A 65 23.75 -15.88 17.71
C THR A 65 25.21 -15.53 17.37
N LYS A 66 25.85 -16.25 16.42
CA LYS A 66 27.31 -16.09 16.18
C LYS A 66 27.69 -15.01 15.18
N LYS A 67 26.74 -14.24 14.62
CA LYS A 67 27.02 -13.15 13.66
C LYS A 67 26.06 -11.97 13.77
N LEU A 68 25.73 -11.54 14.98
CA LEU A 68 25.09 -10.23 15.15
C LEU A 68 26.19 -9.17 15.34
N PRO A 69 26.11 -8.04 14.63
CA PRO A 69 27.11 -6.98 14.72
C PRO A 69 27.20 -6.47 16.17
N GLN A 70 28.39 -6.52 16.77
CA GLN A 70 28.59 -6.17 18.19
C GLN A 70 29.04 -4.71 18.37
N THR A 71 29.45 -4.05 17.30
CA THR A 71 29.88 -2.65 17.30
C THR A 71 28.91 -1.76 16.54
N PHE A 72 28.79 -0.48 16.94
CA PHE A 72 27.95 0.49 16.24
C PHE A 72 28.29 0.63 14.75
N GLY A 73 29.56 0.47 14.38
CA GLY A 73 30.01 0.49 12.98
C GLY A 73 29.50 -0.70 12.19
N GLU A 74 29.60 -1.91 12.73
CA GLU A 74 29.06 -3.13 12.11
C GLU A 74 27.53 -3.09 12.02
N VAL A 75 26.84 -2.57 13.05
CA VAL A 75 25.38 -2.38 13.04
C VAL A 75 25.00 -1.44 11.90
N THR A 76 25.69 -0.30 11.79
CA THR A 76 25.44 0.67 10.74
C THR A 76 25.64 0.05 9.36
N PHE A 77 26.77 -0.60 9.10
CA PHE A 77 27.05 -1.24 7.80
C PHE A 77 26.07 -2.37 7.47
N TYR A 78 25.67 -3.15 8.47
CA TYR A 78 24.71 -4.25 8.31
C TYR A 78 23.30 -3.75 7.96
N TYR A 79 22.82 -2.70 8.62
CA TYR A 79 21.48 -2.15 8.39
C TYR A 79 21.42 -1.10 7.26
N PHE A 80 22.56 -0.55 6.84
CA PHE A 80 22.63 0.50 5.83
C PHE A 80 21.94 0.13 4.50
N PRO A 81 22.10 -1.08 3.93
CA PRO A 81 21.43 -1.45 2.69
C PRO A 81 19.90 -1.45 2.84
N LEU A 82 19.40 -2.00 3.96
CA LEU A 82 17.97 -2.06 4.24
C LEU A 82 17.38 -0.65 4.47
N ALA A 83 18.07 0.17 5.27
CA ALA A 83 17.70 1.55 5.52
C ALA A 83 17.69 2.37 4.22
N SER A 84 18.68 2.18 3.35
CA SER A 84 18.77 2.86 2.05
C SER A 84 17.57 2.51 1.15
N THR A 85 17.15 1.23 1.11
CA THR A 85 15.95 0.84 0.36
C THR A 85 14.70 1.53 0.88
N MET A 86 14.52 1.61 2.20
CA MET A 86 13.38 2.34 2.78
C MET A 86 13.46 3.84 2.49
N LEU A 87 14.62 4.46 2.66
CA LEU A 87 14.83 5.88 2.37
C LEU A 87 14.54 6.20 0.91
N LEU A 88 14.87 5.32 -0.04
CA LEU A 88 14.53 5.49 -1.45
C LEU A 88 13.01 5.47 -1.68
N VAL A 89 12.29 4.52 -1.09
CA VAL A 89 10.83 4.40 -1.26
C VAL A 89 10.09 5.58 -0.63
N TRP A 90 10.41 5.91 0.62
CA TRP A 90 9.78 7.03 1.33
C TRP A 90 10.23 8.38 0.76
N GLY A 91 11.50 8.49 0.38
CA GLY A 91 12.07 9.65 -0.29
C GLY A 91 11.41 9.91 -1.64
N ALA A 92 11.20 8.87 -2.46
CA ALA A 92 10.48 9.01 -3.71
C ALA A 92 9.05 9.54 -3.49
N ARG A 93 8.36 9.10 -2.44
CA ARG A 93 7.03 9.63 -2.10
C ARG A 93 7.07 11.10 -1.69
N ALA A 94 8.09 11.51 -0.92
CA ALA A 94 8.28 12.91 -0.54
C ALA A 94 8.60 13.79 -1.76
N ILE A 95 9.46 13.32 -2.67
CA ILE A 95 9.76 14.00 -3.93
C ILE A 95 8.51 14.10 -4.80
N LEU A 96 7.71 13.03 -4.89
CA LEU A 96 6.45 13.04 -5.64
C LEU A 96 5.50 14.14 -5.12
N LEU A 97 5.31 14.23 -3.81
CA LEU A 97 4.50 15.31 -3.21
C LEU A 97 5.08 16.70 -3.48
N SER A 98 6.41 16.82 -3.46
CA SER A 98 7.10 18.08 -3.77
C SER A 98 6.92 18.49 -5.23
N LEU A 99 6.87 17.53 -6.17
CA LEU A 99 6.53 17.76 -7.56
C LEU A 99 5.08 18.22 -7.70
N ILE A 100 4.14 17.50 -7.09
CA ILE A 100 2.70 17.84 -7.10
C ILE A 100 2.48 19.27 -6.58
N ALA A 101 3.19 19.67 -5.52
CA ALA A 101 3.12 21.01 -4.95
C ALA A 101 3.52 22.13 -5.94
N ARG A 102 4.36 21.81 -6.92
CA ARG A 102 4.86 22.75 -7.94
C ARG A 102 4.00 22.79 -9.20
N ALA A 103 2.96 21.95 -9.29
CA ALA A 103 2.02 22.01 -10.40
C ALA A 103 1.21 23.31 -10.38
N PHE A 104 0.64 23.68 -11.53
CA PHE A 104 -0.15 24.92 -11.63
C PHE A 104 -1.38 24.92 -10.70
N ASP A 105 -1.92 23.73 -10.41
CA ASP A 105 -3.04 23.48 -9.50
C ASP A 105 -2.58 22.90 -8.14
N GLY A 106 -1.33 23.17 -7.73
CA GLY A 106 -0.67 22.50 -6.60
C GLY A 106 -1.46 22.47 -5.29
N SER A 107 -2.18 23.55 -4.96
CA SER A 107 -3.00 23.60 -3.73
C SER A 107 -4.14 22.57 -3.75
N ILE A 108 -4.91 22.51 -4.85
CA ILE A 108 -5.99 21.53 -5.02
C ILE A 108 -5.40 20.13 -5.18
N ALA A 109 -4.32 19.99 -5.95
CA ALA A 109 -3.69 18.70 -6.21
C ALA A 109 -3.15 18.04 -4.92
N LEU A 110 -2.55 18.82 -4.02
CA LEU A 110 -2.09 18.33 -2.71
C LEU A 110 -3.23 17.94 -1.77
N ALA A 111 -4.39 18.59 -1.86
CA ALA A 111 -5.56 18.20 -1.07
C ALA A 111 -6.21 16.91 -1.60
N VAL A 112 -6.24 16.78 -2.93
CA VAL A 112 -6.93 15.69 -3.63
C VAL A 112 -6.12 14.40 -3.62
N TRP A 113 -4.81 14.48 -3.87
CA TRP A 113 -3.96 13.30 -4.06
C TRP A 113 -3.98 12.33 -2.87
N PRO A 114 -3.73 12.74 -1.61
CA PRO A 114 -3.76 11.81 -0.47
C PRO A 114 -5.12 11.16 -0.25
N ALA A 115 -6.21 11.90 -0.50
CA ALA A 115 -7.57 11.40 -0.31
C ALA A 115 -7.94 10.35 -1.36
N ALA A 116 -7.70 10.64 -2.64
CA ALA A 116 -7.92 9.68 -3.74
C ALA A 116 -6.98 8.47 -3.63
N TRP A 117 -5.69 8.71 -3.38
CA TRP A 117 -4.68 7.65 -3.21
C TRP A 117 -5.01 6.75 -2.02
N GLY A 118 -5.41 7.32 -0.88
CA GLY A 118 -5.80 6.57 0.32
C GLY A 118 -6.99 5.65 0.08
N LEU A 119 -8.03 6.14 -0.61
CA LEU A 119 -9.19 5.33 -1.00
C LEU A 119 -8.81 4.17 -1.92
N LEU A 120 -8.08 4.46 -3.01
CA LEU A 120 -7.60 3.44 -3.96
C LEU A 120 -6.71 2.40 -3.30
N LEU A 121 -5.76 2.84 -2.46
CA LEU A 121 -4.86 1.94 -1.76
C LEU A 121 -5.60 1.06 -0.76
N SER A 122 -6.64 1.58 -0.10
CA SER A 122 -7.48 0.78 0.82
C SER A 122 -8.18 -0.36 0.08
N ILE A 123 -8.71 -0.09 -1.11
CA ILE A 123 -9.31 -1.12 -1.98
C ILE A 123 -8.23 -2.10 -2.46
N ALA A 124 -7.13 -1.58 -3.02
CA ALA A 124 -6.07 -2.39 -3.58
C ALA A 124 -5.32 -3.24 -2.56
N ASN A 125 -5.30 -2.84 -1.28
CA ASN A 125 -4.73 -3.65 -0.20
C ASN A 125 -5.38 -5.05 -0.10
N GLY A 126 -6.61 -5.22 -0.58
CA GLY A 126 -7.27 -6.52 -0.67
C GLY A 126 -6.54 -7.53 -1.56
N THR A 127 -5.74 -7.07 -2.55
CA THR A 127 -4.98 -7.95 -3.44
C THR A 127 -3.59 -8.30 -2.90
N ARG A 128 -3.11 -7.64 -1.84
CA ARG A 128 -1.76 -7.88 -1.29
C ARG A 128 -1.54 -9.30 -0.79
N MET A 129 -2.59 -9.95 -0.29
CA MET A 129 -2.49 -11.31 0.23
C MET A 129 -2.23 -12.36 -0.87
N ILE A 130 -2.42 -12.01 -2.14
CA ILE A 130 -2.08 -12.86 -3.28
C ILE A 130 -0.61 -13.29 -3.22
N GLN A 131 0.30 -12.41 -2.81
CA GLN A 131 1.72 -12.74 -2.68
C GLN A 131 1.94 -13.94 -1.75
N GLN A 132 1.27 -13.95 -0.60
CA GLN A 132 1.39 -15.04 0.38
C GLN A 132 0.78 -16.34 -0.15
N VAL A 133 -0.40 -16.27 -0.79
CA VAL A 133 -1.05 -17.43 -1.43
C VAL A 133 -0.16 -18.03 -2.51
N VAL A 134 0.47 -17.19 -3.33
CA VAL A 134 1.40 -17.66 -4.37
C VAL A 134 2.59 -18.35 -3.75
N ILE A 135 3.20 -17.80 -2.70
CA ILE A 135 4.35 -18.42 -2.02
C ILE A 135 3.98 -19.79 -1.43
N SER A 136 2.81 -19.92 -0.80
CA SER A 136 2.41 -21.14 -0.11
C SER A 136 1.97 -22.26 -1.05
N THR A 137 1.36 -21.93 -2.19
CA THR A 137 0.57 -22.88 -2.98
C THR A 137 1.19 -23.16 -4.36
N TYR A 138 2.34 -22.56 -4.66
CA TYR A 138 3.00 -22.68 -5.96
C TYR A 138 3.35 -24.13 -6.36
N GLU A 139 3.81 -24.96 -5.41
CA GLU A 139 4.19 -26.36 -5.69
C GLU A 139 2.99 -27.31 -5.76
N GLU A 140 1.92 -27.01 -5.01
CA GLU A 140 0.79 -27.92 -4.81
C GLU A 140 -0.32 -27.74 -5.87
N THR A 141 -0.36 -26.59 -6.54
CA THR A 141 -1.47 -26.20 -7.42
C THR A 141 -1.03 -25.95 -8.85
N SER A 142 -1.88 -26.33 -9.80
CA SER A 142 -1.67 -26.03 -11.22
C SER A 142 -1.54 -24.53 -11.48
N ARG A 143 -0.55 -24.16 -12.31
CA ARG A 143 -0.34 -22.78 -12.78
C ARG A 143 -1.62 -22.14 -13.34
N ARG A 144 -2.48 -22.90 -14.02
CA ARG A 144 -3.73 -22.36 -14.59
C ARG A 144 -4.70 -21.93 -13.49
N THR A 145 -4.84 -22.72 -12.43
CA THR A 145 -5.71 -22.41 -11.29
C THR A 145 -5.21 -21.19 -10.54
N LEU A 146 -3.89 -21.09 -10.32
CA LEU A 146 -3.29 -19.93 -9.67
C LEU A 146 -3.51 -18.65 -10.48
N VAL A 147 -3.29 -18.69 -11.81
CA VAL A 147 -3.54 -17.54 -12.69
C VAL A 147 -5.03 -17.15 -12.70
N ALA A 148 -5.93 -18.12 -12.75
CA ALA A 148 -7.37 -17.86 -12.69
C ALA A 148 -7.76 -17.18 -11.37
N PHE A 149 -7.23 -17.65 -10.23
CA PHE A 149 -7.43 -17.04 -8.92
C PHE A 149 -6.95 -15.58 -8.89
N VAL A 150 -5.73 -15.32 -9.35
CA VAL A 150 -5.16 -13.95 -9.39
C VAL A 150 -6.01 -13.02 -10.25
N ILE A 151 -6.45 -13.47 -11.43
CA ILE A 151 -7.27 -12.67 -12.35
C ILE A 151 -8.64 -12.40 -11.75
N ILE A 152 -9.31 -13.41 -11.18
CA ILE A 152 -10.63 -13.25 -10.57
C ILE A 152 -10.54 -12.22 -9.42
N VAL A 153 -9.62 -12.41 -8.48
CA VAL A 153 -9.45 -11.49 -7.34
C VAL A 153 -9.05 -10.10 -7.80
N GLY A 154 -8.09 -9.99 -8.71
CA GLY A 154 -7.63 -8.71 -9.26
C GLY A 154 -8.75 -7.94 -9.97
N LEU A 155 -9.57 -8.64 -10.77
CA LEU A 155 -10.73 -8.03 -11.44
C LEU A 155 -11.82 -7.65 -10.44
N SER A 156 -12.13 -8.49 -9.46
CA SER A 156 -13.13 -8.16 -8.42
C SER A 156 -12.80 -6.85 -7.71
N PHE A 157 -11.54 -6.65 -7.31
CA PHE A 157 -11.12 -5.40 -6.67
C PHE A 157 -10.99 -4.21 -7.64
N THR A 158 -10.79 -4.46 -8.93
CA THR A 158 -10.74 -3.43 -10.00
C THR A 158 -12.12 -2.89 -10.36
N LEU A 159 -13.16 -3.72 -10.25
CA LEU A 159 -14.54 -3.30 -10.49
C LEU A 159 -14.99 -2.20 -9.53
N ILE A 160 -14.46 -2.17 -8.30
CA ILE A 160 -14.81 -1.18 -7.28
C ILE A 160 -14.41 0.25 -7.70
N PRO A 161 -13.12 0.58 -7.95
CA PRO A 161 -12.74 1.92 -8.40
C PRO A 161 -13.29 2.24 -9.80
N PHE A 162 -13.48 1.22 -10.65
CA PHE A 162 -14.16 1.42 -11.93
C PHE A 162 -15.61 1.92 -11.73
N PHE A 163 -16.38 1.26 -10.86
CA PHE A 163 -17.72 1.71 -10.50
C PHE A 163 -17.70 3.12 -9.90
N LEU A 164 -16.78 3.40 -8.98
CA LEU A 164 -16.65 4.72 -8.33
C LEU A 164 -16.32 5.86 -9.32
N GLY A 165 -15.42 5.61 -10.29
CA GLY A 165 -14.97 6.63 -11.23
C GLY A 165 -15.92 6.87 -12.40
N PHE A 166 -16.59 5.82 -12.91
CA PHE A 166 -17.32 5.87 -14.17
C PHE A 166 -18.85 5.97 -14.03
N THR A 167 -19.43 5.73 -12.84
CA THR A 167 -20.89 5.81 -12.64
C THR A 167 -21.31 7.01 -11.81
N ASP A 168 -22.56 7.49 -12.01
CA ASP A 168 -23.12 8.60 -11.23
C ASP A 168 -23.36 8.20 -9.75
N GLN A 169 -23.76 6.94 -9.52
CA GLN A 169 -23.87 6.38 -8.16
C GLN A 169 -22.50 6.33 -7.47
N GLY A 170 -21.45 5.95 -8.20
CA GLY A 170 -20.07 5.98 -7.73
C GLY A 170 -19.62 7.39 -7.35
N LEU A 171 -19.95 8.39 -8.18
CA LEU A 171 -19.68 9.80 -7.88
C LEU A 171 -20.41 10.27 -6.61
N PHE A 172 -21.65 9.83 -6.40
CA PHE A 172 -22.38 10.11 -5.15
C PHE A 172 -21.66 9.53 -3.94
N LEU A 173 -21.17 8.28 -4.00
CA LEU A 173 -20.38 7.68 -2.92
C LEU A 173 -19.05 8.42 -2.69
N LEU A 174 -18.37 8.84 -3.77
CA LEU A 174 -17.16 9.65 -3.66
C LEU A 174 -17.43 10.99 -2.95
N ARG A 175 -18.58 11.64 -3.19
CA ARG A 175 -18.99 12.85 -2.46
C ARG A 175 -19.17 12.58 -0.97
N GLN A 176 -19.79 11.44 -0.61
CA GLN A 176 -19.96 11.06 0.80
C GLN A 176 -18.61 10.79 1.48
N PHE A 177 -17.66 10.17 0.76
CA PHE A 177 -16.34 9.83 1.29
C PHE A 177 -15.40 11.04 1.42
N LEU A 178 -15.33 11.86 0.37
CA LEU A 178 -14.42 13.01 0.28
C LEU A 178 -14.99 14.29 0.91
N GLY A 179 -16.27 14.27 1.28
CA GLY A 179 -16.99 15.40 1.86
C GLY A 179 -17.61 16.34 0.83
N ASN A 180 -18.22 17.41 1.33
CA ASN A 180 -19.11 18.29 0.55
C ASN A 180 -18.40 19.30 -0.36
N ASN A 181 -17.08 19.25 -0.53
CA ASN A 181 -16.38 20.19 -1.42
C ASN A 181 -16.45 19.72 -2.89
N PRO A 182 -17.26 20.37 -3.75
CA PRO A 182 -17.47 19.91 -5.13
C PRO A 182 -16.18 19.97 -5.96
N SER A 183 -15.30 20.95 -5.71
CA SER A 183 -14.03 21.09 -6.42
C SER A 183 -13.10 19.92 -6.12
N LEU A 184 -13.06 19.45 -4.87
CA LEU A 184 -12.23 18.32 -4.44
C LEU A 184 -12.74 17.01 -5.04
N VAL A 185 -14.06 16.77 -5.01
CA VAL A 185 -14.66 15.56 -5.61
C VAL A 185 -14.43 15.52 -7.12
N ASN A 186 -14.66 16.64 -7.81
CA ASN A 186 -14.49 16.70 -9.27
C ASN A 186 -13.01 16.50 -9.67
N ALA A 187 -12.07 16.99 -8.86
CA ALA A 187 -10.64 16.77 -9.08
C ALA A 187 -10.19 15.33 -8.72
N SER A 188 -10.84 14.67 -7.76
CA SER A 188 -10.56 13.26 -7.42
C SER A 188 -11.03 12.27 -8.48
N ARG A 189 -12.16 12.55 -9.14
CA ARG A 189 -12.75 11.63 -10.13
C ARG A 189 -11.77 11.16 -11.22
N PRO A 190 -11.03 12.02 -11.93
CA PRO A 190 -10.07 11.57 -12.96
C PRO A 190 -8.96 10.68 -12.38
N ILE A 191 -8.54 10.91 -11.13
CA ILE A 191 -7.52 10.06 -10.47
C ILE A 191 -8.06 8.65 -10.26
N ILE A 192 -9.30 8.53 -9.77
CA ILE A 192 -9.97 7.24 -9.60
C ILE A 192 -10.14 6.52 -10.94
N GLN A 193 -10.47 7.26 -12.01
CA GLN A 193 -10.61 6.71 -13.36
C GLN A 193 -9.27 6.21 -13.92
N ILE A 194 -8.20 7.02 -13.81
CA ILE A 194 -6.86 6.66 -14.27
C ILE A 194 -6.38 5.41 -13.51
N LEU A 195 -6.48 5.44 -12.18
CA LEU A 195 -6.01 4.35 -11.32
C LEU A 195 -7.03 3.20 -11.16
N SER A 196 -8.09 3.16 -11.97
CA SER A 196 -9.11 2.12 -11.81
C SER A 196 -8.55 0.71 -12.01
N CYS A 197 -7.58 0.55 -12.93
CA CYS A 197 -6.90 -0.72 -13.19
C CYS A 197 -5.80 -1.08 -12.18
N LEU A 198 -5.50 -0.18 -11.24
CA LEU A 198 -4.42 -0.36 -10.26
C LEU A 198 -4.54 -1.66 -9.45
N PRO A 199 -5.73 -2.07 -8.93
CA PRO A 199 -5.82 -3.30 -8.14
C PRO A 199 -5.43 -4.56 -8.93
N LEU A 200 -5.78 -4.64 -10.21
CA LEU A 200 -5.38 -5.75 -11.10
C LEU A 200 -3.86 -5.74 -11.35
N LEU A 201 -3.28 -4.57 -11.61
CA LEU A 201 -1.83 -4.45 -11.77
C LEU A 201 -1.08 -4.87 -10.50
N LEU A 202 -1.58 -4.45 -9.33
CA LEU A 202 -1.01 -4.85 -8.05
C LEU A 202 -1.20 -6.34 -7.78
N ALA A 203 -2.31 -6.96 -8.19
CA ALA A 203 -2.47 -8.40 -8.10
C ALA A 203 -1.40 -9.16 -8.92
N LEU A 204 -1.11 -8.68 -10.12
CA LEU A 204 -0.05 -9.24 -10.97
C LEU A 204 1.36 -9.00 -10.38
N GLN A 205 1.62 -7.78 -9.90
CA GLN A 205 2.86 -7.43 -9.21
C GLN A 205 3.10 -8.35 -8.00
N ASN A 206 2.11 -8.49 -7.11
CA ASN A 206 2.19 -9.36 -5.92
C ASN A 206 2.44 -10.82 -6.32
N THR A 207 1.87 -11.28 -7.44
CA THR A 207 2.11 -12.62 -7.97
C THR A 207 3.57 -12.80 -8.38
N PHE A 208 4.12 -11.89 -9.19
CA PHE A 208 5.51 -12.00 -9.63
C PHE A 208 6.52 -11.84 -8.48
N GLN A 209 6.26 -10.94 -7.54
CA GLN A 209 7.07 -10.84 -6.32
C GLN A 209 7.01 -12.13 -5.52
N GLY A 210 5.83 -12.74 -5.34
CA GLY A 210 5.67 -14.02 -4.64
C GLY A 210 6.46 -15.16 -5.30
N LEU A 211 6.42 -15.24 -6.64
CA LEU A 211 7.20 -16.24 -7.40
C LEU A 211 8.72 -16.04 -7.27
N LEU A 212 9.20 -14.79 -7.27
CA LEU A 212 10.63 -14.49 -7.07
C LEU A 212 11.09 -14.78 -5.64
N ILE A 213 10.24 -14.52 -4.65
CA ILE A 213 10.50 -14.87 -3.24
C ILE A 213 10.64 -16.38 -3.09
N HIS A 214 9.70 -17.13 -3.68
CA HIS A 214 9.76 -18.60 -3.67
C HIS A 214 11.06 -19.13 -4.33
N LYS A 215 11.56 -18.46 -5.39
CA LYS A 215 12.86 -18.78 -6.03
C LYS A 215 14.10 -18.23 -5.30
N GLY A 216 13.95 -17.54 -4.16
CA GLY A 216 15.06 -16.91 -3.43
C GLY A 216 15.71 -15.71 -4.13
N LYS A 217 15.08 -15.16 -5.17
CA LYS A 217 15.60 -14.07 -6.02
C LYS A 217 15.12 -12.68 -5.55
N ASN A 218 15.15 -12.41 -4.24
CA ASN A 218 14.58 -11.21 -3.62
C ASN A 218 15.24 -9.90 -4.06
N TRP A 219 16.53 -9.93 -4.44
CA TRP A 219 17.25 -8.74 -4.90
C TRP A 219 16.59 -8.05 -6.11
N PHE A 220 16.03 -8.85 -7.04
CA PHE A 220 15.35 -8.31 -8.22
C PHE A 220 14.07 -7.55 -7.88
N ILE A 221 13.44 -7.85 -6.75
CA ILE A 221 12.24 -7.14 -6.29
C ILE A 221 12.63 -5.72 -5.91
N ASN A 222 13.68 -5.55 -5.10
CA ASN A 222 14.18 -4.23 -4.72
C ASN A 222 14.61 -3.40 -5.93
N LEU A 223 15.27 -4.04 -6.91
CA LEU A 223 15.65 -3.37 -8.17
C LEU A 223 14.41 -2.93 -8.96
N ALA A 224 13.40 -3.78 -9.08
CA ALA A 224 12.17 -3.45 -9.78
C ALA A 224 11.44 -2.27 -9.11
N THR A 225 11.33 -2.27 -7.79
CA THR A 225 10.72 -1.18 -7.03
C THR A 225 11.50 0.13 -7.18
N LEU A 226 12.83 0.08 -7.27
CA LEU A 226 13.66 1.27 -7.53
C LEU A 226 13.39 1.84 -8.93
N VAL A 227 13.37 0.99 -9.96
CA VAL A 227 13.04 1.40 -11.34
C VAL A 227 11.64 2.02 -11.39
N ALA A 228 10.68 1.40 -10.71
CA ALA A 228 9.31 1.89 -10.61
C ALA A 228 9.24 3.28 -9.99
N ALA A 229 9.92 3.50 -8.86
CA ALA A 229 9.98 4.79 -8.18
C ALA A 229 10.59 5.88 -9.09
N ILE A 230 11.69 5.56 -9.78
CA ILE A 230 12.34 6.50 -10.71
C ILE A 230 11.38 6.84 -11.86
N LEU A 231 10.76 5.84 -12.50
CA LEU A 231 9.83 6.11 -13.60
C LEU A 231 8.60 6.88 -13.17
N THR A 232 8.07 6.62 -11.97
CA THR A 232 6.98 7.42 -11.41
C THR A 232 7.37 8.89 -11.28
N LEU A 233 8.56 9.18 -10.76
CA LEU A 233 9.05 10.54 -10.62
C LEU A 233 9.31 11.22 -11.96
N VAL A 234 9.92 10.50 -12.91
CA VAL A 234 10.20 11.02 -14.26
C VAL A 234 8.91 11.36 -14.99
N VAL A 235 7.94 10.45 -15.03
CA VAL A 235 6.65 10.66 -15.73
C VAL A 235 5.81 11.74 -15.03
N CYS A 236 5.77 11.76 -13.70
CA CYS A 236 5.05 12.81 -12.97
C CYS A 236 5.70 14.18 -13.22
N GLY A 237 7.03 14.26 -13.11
CA GLY A 237 7.79 15.48 -13.33
C GLY A 237 7.59 16.03 -14.75
N THR A 238 7.72 15.18 -15.78
CA THR A 238 7.56 15.60 -17.18
C THR A 238 6.16 16.15 -17.46
N LEU A 239 5.11 15.48 -16.98
CA LEU A 239 3.73 15.93 -17.14
C LEU A 239 3.44 17.26 -16.42
N ILE A 240 4.03 17.48 -15.25
CA ILE A 240 3.91 18.75 -14.53
C ILE A 240 4.61 19.87 -15.29
N PHE A 241 5.79 19.62 -15.86
CA PHE A 241 6.50 20.60 -16.70
C PHE A 241 5.76 20.93 -18.00
N THR A 242 4.98 19.99 -18.56
CA THR A 242 4.11 20.23 -19.72
C THR A 242 2.74 20.82 -19.37
N ARG A 243 2.57 21.33 -18.13
CA ARG A 243 1.36 22.00 -17.61
C ARG A 243 0.11 21.13 -17.47
N HIS A 244 0.26 19.83 -17.22
CA HIS A 244 -0.86 19.00 -16.77
C HIS A 244 -1.15 19.18 -15.29
N SER A 245 -2.37 18.78 -14.86
CA SER A 245 -2.76 18.80 -13.44
C SER A 245 -1.82 17.94 -12.60
N GLY A 246 -1.39 18.44 -11.45
CA GLY A 246 -0.42 17.77 -10.58
C GLY A 246 -0.90 16.42 -10.10
N ALA A 247 -2.16 16.30 -9.69
CA ALA A 247 -2.71 15.06 -9.16
C ALA A 247 -2.92 14.00 -10.26
N ASN A 248 -3.34 14.41 -11.46
CA ASN A 248 -3.42 13.52 -12.63
C ASN A 248 -2.02 13.06 -13.07
N SER A 249 -1.03 13.95 -13.03
CA SER A 249 0.36 13.63 -13.37
C SER A 249 0.93 12.57 -12.43
N ALA A 250 0.64 12.68 -11.13
CA ALA A 250 1.00 11.66 -10.15
C ALA A 250 0.29 10.33 -10.39
N ALA A 251 -0.98 10.34 -10.81
CA ALA A 251 -1.72 9.14 -11.15
C ALA A 251 -1.10 8.39 -12.35
N TYR A 252 -0.78 9.12 -13.43
CA TYR A 252 -0.09 8.54 -14.59
C TYR A 252 1.32 8.05 -14.24
N GLY A 253 2.06 8.82 -13.44
CA GLY A 253 3.38 8.40 -12.95
C GLY A 253 3.29 7.10 -12.14
N MET A 254 2.29 6.96 -11.29
CA MET A 254 2.12 5.74 -10.49
C MET A 254 1.77 4.52 -11.35
N LEU A 255 0.89 4.67 -12.34
CA LEU A 255 0.63 3.59 -13.30
C LEU A 255 1.87 3.19 -14.06
N ALA A 256 2.62 4.16 -14.60
CA ALA A 256 3.85 3.90 -15.35
C ALA A 256 4.88 3.17 -14.47
N GLY A 257 5.04 3.60 -13.22
CA GLY A 257 5.91 2.95 -12.24
C GLY A 257 5.51 1.50 -12.00
N VAL A 258 4.25 1.23 -11.66
CA VAL A 258 3.76 -0.13 -11.40
C VAL A 258 3.89 -1.02 -12.64
N ILE A 259 3.55 -0.51 -13.83
CA ILE A 259 3.71 -1.25 -15.09
C ILE A 259 5.19 -1.59 -15.33
N SER A 260 6.10 -0.62 -15.11
CA SER A 260 7.54 -0.85 -15.26
C SER A 260 8.05 -1.88 -14.26
N GLU A 261 7.55 -1.87 -13.03
CA GLU A 261 7.88 -2.88 -12.02
C GLU A 261 7.50 -4.28 -12.49
N ILE A 262 6.25 -4.43 -12.95
CA ILE A 262 5.73 -5.70 -13.47
C ILE A 262 6.59 -6.21 -14.64
N ILE A 263 6.99 -5.32 -15.55
CA ILE A 263 7.86 -5.66 -16.69
C ILE A 263 9.22 -6.16 -16.19
N VAL A 264 9.86 -5.45 -15.26
CA VAL A 264 11.16 -5.85 -14.70
C VAL A 264 11.06 -7.19 -13.95
N LEU A 265 10.02 -7.38 -13.13
CA LEU A 265 9.78 -8.62 -12.41
C LEU A 265 9.54 -9.79 -13.37
N PHE A 266 8.81 -9.56 -14.47
CA PHE A 266 8.57 -10.55 -15.51
C PHE A 266 9.87 -10.99 -16.19
N PHE A 267 10.74 -10.05 -16.56
CA PHE A 267 12.05 -10.38 -17.12
C PHE A 267 12.96 -11.09 -16.11
N ALA A 268 12.94 -10.67 -14.85
CA ALA A 268 13.70 -11.32 -13.78
C ALA A 268 13.26 -12.78 -13.54
N LEU A 269 11.98 -13.09 -13.75
CA LEU A 269 11.46 -14.47 -13.65
C LEU A 269 11.94 -15.39 -14.77
N GLN A 270 12.22 -14.83 -15.96
CA GLN A 270 12.72 -15.57 -17.12
C GLN A 270 14.24 -15.77 -17.10
N SER A 271 14.95 -14.87 -16.42
CA SER A 271 16.39 -15.01 -16.21
C SER A 271 16.67 -16.27 -15.38
N LYS A 272 17.34 -17.25 -16.00
CA LYS A 272 17.77 -18.51 -15.36
C LYS A 272 18.69 -18.22 -14.18
#